data_AF-A0A7S2X0J7-F1
#
_entry.id   AF-A0A7S2X0J7-F1
#
_cell.length_a   1.000
_cell.length_b   1.000
_cell.length_c   1.000
_cell.angle_alpha   90.00
_cell.angle_beta   90.00
_cell.angle_gamma   90.00
#
_symmetry.space_group_name_H-M   'P 1'
#
loop_
_entity.id
_entity.type
_entity.pdbx_description
1 polymer ?
#
loop_
_entity_poly.entity_id
_entity_poly.type
_entity_poly.pdbx_seq_one_letter_code
_entity_poly.pdbx_strand_id
1 'polypeptide(L)'
;GEGEPTTATVAVRIPKDACLTRRTTECARRLEDSEVGGPLALIVALMHETSLGARSRWRPYLDLIPTREDSLPVFWSDEDLRYLAGTSLEEKVELDRALMAEDYEAIV
;
A
#
# COMPACT_ATOMS: atom_id res chain seq x y z
N GLY A 1 19.60 -37.00 20.67
CA GLY A 1 18.94 -37.00 19.35
C GLY A 1 18.83 -35.56 18.94
N GLU A 2 19.85 -35.06 18.26
CA GLU A 2 19.92 -33.68 17.81
C GLU A 2 19.16 -33.58 16.48
N GLY A 3 18.18 -32.68 16.42
CA GLY A 3 17.37 -32.44 15.23
C GLY A 3 18.23 -31.90 14.09
N GLU A 4 18.13 -32.56 12.95
CA GLU A 4 18.82 -32.20 11.70
C GLU A 4 18.44 -30.76 11.28
N PRO A 5 19.40 -29.93 10.84
CA PRO A 5 19.11 -28.56 10.43
C PRO A 5 18.25 -28.56 9.15
N THR A 6 17.03 -28.03 9.25
CA THR A 6 16.13 -27.83 8.11
C THR A 6 16.82 -26.99 7.05
N THR A 7 17.12 -27.59 5.89
CA THR A 7 17.79 -26.89 4.78
C THR A 7 16.82 -25.89 4.16
N ALA A 8 17.22 -24.62 4.08
CA ALA A 8 16.39 -23.55 3.50
C ALA A 8 16.12 -23.82 2.02
N THR A 9 14.83 -23.89 1.65
CA THR A 9 14.37 -24.11 0.26
C THR A 9 13.71 -22.85 -0.28
N VAL A 10 13.99 -22.50 -1.54
CA VAL A 10 13.36 -21.36 -2.21
C VAL A 10 11.94 -21.75 -2.64
N ALA A 11 10.92 -21.08 -2.10
CA ALA A 11 9.52 -21.31 -2.47
C ALA A 11 9.16 -20.68 -3.82
N VAL A 12 9.57 -19.44 -4.07
CA VAL A 12 9.27 -18.71 -5.31
C VAL A 12 10.32 -17.64 -5.59
N ARG A 13 10.43 -17.22 -6.85
CA ARG A 13 11.21 -16.04 -7.27
C ARG A 13 10.28 -15.09 -8.02
N ILE A 14 10.31 -13.81 -7.64
CA ILE A 14 9.54 -12.75 -8.29
C ILE A 14 10.50 -11.88 -9.09
N PRO A 15 10.37 -11.81 -10.43
CA PRO A 15 11.14 -10.89 -11.26
C PRO A 15 10.89 -9.42 -10.86
N LYS A 16 11.93 -8.58 -10.90
CA LYS A 16 11.82 -7.17 -10.45
C LYS A 16 10.86 -6.34 -11.30
N ASP A 17 10.74 -6.65 -12.58
CA ASP A 17 9.84 -6.01 -13.55
C ASP A 17 8.36 -6.39 -13.32
N ALA A 18 8.10 -7.53 -12.68
CA ALA A 18 6.77 -7.92 -12.24
C ALA A 18 6.26 -7.10 -11.04
N CYS A 19 7.16 -6.50 -10.24
CA CYS A 19 6.77 -5.66 -9.12
C CYS A 19 6.12 -4.35 -9.59
N LEU A 20 4.96 -3.99 -9.03
CA LEU A 20 4.38 -2.66 -9.21
C LEU A 20 5.14 -1.64 -8.34
N THR A 21 5.76 -0.67 -8.99
CA THR A 21 6.57 0.39 -8.37
C THR A 21 6.41 1.68 -9.16
N ARG A 22 6.83 2.82 -8.58
CA ARG A 22 6.92 4.11 -9.30
C ARG A 22 7.76 4.07 -10.59
N ARG A 23 8.67 3.09 -10.73
CA ARG A 23 9.56 2.94 -11.91
C ARG A 23 9.01 2.01 -12.97
N THR A 24 8.15 1.09 -12.56
CA THR A 24 7.69 0.01 -13.43
C THR A 24 6.31 0.30 -14.02
N THR A 25 5.46 1.08 -13.33
CA THR A 25 4.12 1.51 -13.81
C THR A 25 4.15 2.21 -15.18
N GLU A 26 3.04 2.14 -15.92
CA GLU A 26 2.89 2.81 -17.21
C GLU A 26 3.05 4.35 -17.10
N CYS A 27 2.73 4.94 -15.94
CA CYS A 27 2.89 6.38 -15.71
C CYS A 27 4.28 6.78 -15.16
N ALA A 28 5.28 5.88 -15.14
CA ALA A 28 6.56 6.12 -14.48
C ALA A 28 7.22 7.44 -14.90
N ARG A 29 7.24 7.75 -16.21
CA ARG A 29 7.80 9.01 -16.72
C ARG A 29 7.08 10.24 -16.14
N ARG A 30 5.75 10.19 -16.05
CA ARG A 30 4.96 11.30 -15.49
C ARG A 30 5.21 11.47 -13.99
N LEU A 31 5.42 10.38 -13.26
CA LEU A 31 5.80 10.42 -11.85
C LEU A 31 7.21 10.98 -11.66
N GLU A 32 8.16 10.63 -12.53
CA GLU A 32 9.52 11.19 -12.51
C GLU A 32 9.55 12.68 -12.81
N ASP A 33 8.68 13.15 -13.71
CA ASP A 33 8.53 14.56 -14.04
C ASP A 33 7.71 15.35 -12.97
N SER A 34 7.15 14.66 -11.97
CA SER A 34 6.36 15.28 -10.90
C SER A 34 7.18 15.50 -9.63
N GLU A 35 6.69 16.37 -8.75
CA GLU A 35 7.28 16.56 -7.41
C GLU A 35 6.83 15.49 -6.39
N VAL A 36 5.98 14.53 -6.82
CA VAL A 36 5.43 13.49 -5.93
C VAL A 36 6.52 12.47 -5.58
N GLY A 37 6.96 12.53 -4.33
CA GLY A 37 8.01 11.67 -3.78
C GLY A 37 7.50 10.46 -2.99
N GLY A 38 8.45 9.68 -2.48
CA GLY A 38 8.20 8.71 -1.42
C GLY A 38 7.09 7.68 -1.68
N PRO A 39 6.36 7.26 -0.64
CA PRO A 39 5.22 6.35 -0.74
C PRO A 39 4.07 6.90 -1.58
N LEU A 40 3.87 8.22 -1.61
CA LEU A 40 2.84 8.88 -2.40
C LEU A 40 2.97 8.60 -3.90
N ALA A 41 4.20 8.57 -4.43
CA ALA A 41 4.44 8.19 -5.83
C ALA A 41 3.96 6.75 -6.13
N LEU A 42 4.04 5.84 -5.15
CA LEU A 42 3.52 4.48 -5.30
C LEU A 42 2.00 4.45 -5.22
N ILE A 43 1.39 5.25 -4.35
CA ILE A 43 -0.08 5.39 -4.28
C ILE A 43 -0.62 5.88 -5.63
N VAL A 44 -0.02 6.91 -6.22
CA VAL A 44 -0.42 7.42 -7.54
C VAL A 44 -0.19 6.37 -8.64
N ALA A 45 0.91 5.61 -8.59
CA ALA A 45 1.12 4.49 -9.51
C ALA A 45 0.00 3.43 -9.39
N LEU A 46 -0.38 3.08 -8.17
CA LEU A 46 -1.47 2.12 -7.91
C LEU A 46 -2.82 2.65 -8.42
N MET A 47 -3.14 3.92 -8.15
CA MET A 47 -4.35 4.57 -8.65
C MET A 47 -4.38 4.60 -10.18
N HIS A 48 -3.25 4.92 -10.81
CA HIS A 48 -3.14 4.93 -12.26
C HIS A 48 -3.42 3.54 -12.85
N GLU A 49 -2.70 2.51 -12.40
CA GLU A 49 -2.90 1.14 -12.88
C GLU A 49 -4.33 0.63 -12.64
N THR A 50 -4.92 0.98 -11.49
CA THR A 50 -6.32 0.65 -11.18
C THR A 50 -7.28 1.31 -12.17
N SER A 51 -7.04 2.58 -12.51
CA SER A 51 -7.86 3.34 -13.47
C SER A 51 -7.81 2.78 -14.90
N LEU A 52 -6.74 2.06 -15.27
CA LEU A 52 -6.61 1.44 -16.59
C LEU A 52 -7.52 0.20 -16.74
N GLY A 53 -7.97 -0.38 -15.62
CA GLY A 53 -8.81 -1.58 -15.61
C GLY A 53 -8.14 -2.74 -16.35
N ALA A 54 -8.82 -3.33 -17.31
CA ALA A 54 -8.31 -4.46 -18.09
C ALA A 54 -7.04 -4.16 -18.91
N ARG A 55 -6.69 -2.88 -19.11
CA ARG A 55 -5.48 -2.48 -19.82
C ARG A 55 -4.22 -2.51 -18.94
N SER A 56 -4.37 -2.53 -17.61
CA SER A 56 -3.21 -2.64 -16.72
C SER A 56 -2.60 -4.03 -16.80
N ARG A 57 -1.27 -4.09 -16.93
CA ARG A 57 -0.54 -5.36 -16.84
C ARG A 57 -0.63 -6.02 -15.46
N TRP A 58 -0.96 -5.25 -14.42
CA TRP A 58 -1.16 -5.75 -13.06
C TRP A 58 -2.61 -6.09 -12.75
N ARG A 59 -3.53 -5.98 -13.72
CA ARG A 59 -4.94 -6.28 -13.49
C ARG A 59 -5.18 -7.59 -12.72
N PRO A 60 -4.55 -8.73 -13.06
CA PRO A 60 -4.75 -9.98 -12.31
C PRO A 60 -4.30 -9.92 -10.86
N TYR A 61 -3.29 -9.10 -10.53
CA TYR A 61 -2.85 -8.87 -9.16
C TYR A 61 -3.80 -7.91 -8.43
N LEU A 62 -4.22 -6.82 -9.08
CA LEU A 62 -5.12 -5.83 -8.50
C LEU A 62 -6.49 -6.42 -8.17
N ASP A 63 -6.99 -7.36 -8.97
CA ASP A 63 -8.25 -8.08 -8.70
C ASP A 63 -8.20 -8.96 -7.44
N LEU A 64 -7.00 -9.30 -6.94
CA LEU A 64 -6.83 -10.06 -5.69
C LEU A 64 -6.83 -9.15 -4.46
N ILE A 65 -6.70 -7.84 -4.64
CA ILE A 65 -6.67 -6.88 -3.53
C ILE A 65 -8.11 -6.72 -3.01
N PRO A 66 -8.34 -6.88 -1.69
CA PRO A 66 -9.64 -6.62 -1.10
C PRO A 66 -10.13 -5.19 -1.40
N THR A 67 -11.43 -5.04 -1.65
CA THR A 67 -12.04 -3.72 -1.92
C THR A 67 -12.19 -2.86 -0.68
N ARG A 68 -12.09 -3.46 0.51
CA ARG A 68 -12.11 -2.78 1.81
C ARG A 68 -11.06 -3.40 2.72
N GLU A 69 -10.42 -2.53 3.49
CA GLU A 69 -9.56 -2.90 4.60
C GLU A 69 -10.24 -2.44 5.88
N ASP A 70 -10.73 -3.39 6.67
CA ASP A 70 -11.44 -3.09 7.93
C ASP A 70 -10.61 -3.51 9.16
N SER A 71 -9.44 -4.15 8.97
CA SER A 71 -8.59 -4.63 10.08
C SER A 71 -7.70 -3.55 10.67
N LEU A 72 -7.39 -2.49 9.90
CA LEU A 72 -6.55 -1.39 10.37
C LEU A 72 -7.39 -0.33 11.11
N PRO A 73 -6.96 0.10 12.32
CA PRO A 73 -7.65 1.13 13.09
C PRO A 73 -7.96 2.45 12.37
N VAL A 74 -7.15 2.84 11.40
CA VAL A 74 -7.38 4.04 10.57
C VAL A 74 -8.68 3.97 9.75
N PHE A 75 -9.30 2.79 9.61
CA PHE A 75 -10.57 2.59 8.93
C PHE A 75 -11.74 2.28 9.87
N TRP A 76 -11.49 2.19 11.18
CA TRP A 76 -12.52 1.90 12.17
C TRP A 76 -13.47 3.09 12.37
N SER A 77 -14.64 2.82 12.94
CA SER A 77 -15.57 3.87 13.37
C SER A 77 -15.07 4.56 14.64
N ASP A 78 -15.52 5.80 14.91
CA ASP A 78 -15.18 6.53 16.13
C ASP A 78 -15.61 5.78 17.40
N GLU A 79 -16.65 4.94 17.30
CA GLU A 79 -17.09 4.07 18.38
C GLU A 79 -16.07 2.95 18.65
N ASP A 80 -15.58 2.30 17.60
CA ASP A 80 -14.60 1.21 17.71
C ASP A 80 -13.22 1.72 18.15
N LEU A 81 -12.87 2.96 17.83
CA LEU A 81 -11.62 3.57 18.29
C LEU A 81 -11.54 3.70 19.82
N ARG A 82 -12.68 3.70 20.53
CA ARG A 82 -12.70 3.68 22.00
C ARG A 82 -12.02 2.45 22.58
N TYR A 83 -11.96 1.34 21.84
CA TYR A 83 -11.24 0.13 22.28
C TYR A 83 -9.73 0.31 22.35
N LEU A 84 -9.19 1.37 21.73
CA LEU A 84 -7.77 1.70 21.77
C LEU A 84 -7.39 2.60 22.94
N ALA A 85 -8.36 3.04 23.74
CA ALA A 85 -8.14 3.97 24.84
C ALA A 85 -7.06 3.47 25.81
N GLY A 86 -6.06 4.32 26.07
CA GLY A 86 -4.91 4.00 26.92
C GLY A 86 -3.81 3.16 26.25
N THR A 87 -3.91 2.90 24.95
CA THR A 87 -2.84 2.30 24.15
C THR A 87 -2.05 3.36 23.38
N SER A 88 -0.84 3.05 22.94
CA SER A 88 -0.07 3.94 22.06
C SER A 88 -0.68 4.13 20.68
N LEU A 89 -1.68 3.33 20.31
CA LEU A 89 -2.38 3.46 19.02
C LEU A 89 -3.47 4.53 19.04
N GLU A 90 -3.99 4.89 20.22
CA GLU A 90 -5.06 5.90 20.36
C GLU A 90 -4.68 7.22 19.68
N GLU A 91 -3.54 7.80 20.04
CA GLU A 91 -3.04 9.05 19.45
C GLU A 91 -2.53 8.85 18.02
N LYS A 92 -1.97 7.68 17.72
CA LYS A 92 -1.38 7.39 16.42
C LYS A 92 -2.40 7.36 15.30
N VAL A 93 -3.60 6.83 15.55
CA VAL A 93 -4.65 6.75 14.52
C VAL A 93 -5.10 8.14 14.09
N GLU A 94 -5.31 9.05 15.03
CA GLU A 94 -5.72 10.42 14.73
C GLU A 94 -4.64 11.16 13.93
N LEU A 95 -3.37 11.01 14.33
CA LEU A 95 -2.25 11.58 13.59
C LEU A 95 -2.15 11.01 12.17
N ASP A 96 -2.25 9.68 12.01
CA ASP A 96 -2.16 9.03 10.70
C ASP A 96 -3.31 9.48 9.78
N ARG A 97 -4.55 9.63 10.31
CA ARG A 97 -5.70 10.17 9.55
C ARG A 97 -5.47 11.61 9.11
N ALA A 98 -4.95 12.46 10.00
CA ALA A 98 -4.67 13.85 9.69
C ALA A 98 -3.59 13.99 8.61
N LEU A 99 -2.49 13.25 8.73
CA LEU A 99 -1.40 13.25 7.75
C LEU A 99 -1.87 12.73 6.39
N MET A 100 -2.68 11.67 6.36
CA MET A 100 -3.26 11.15 5.12
C MET A 100 -4.15 12.19 4.42
N ALA A 101 -4.92 12.97 5.18
CA ALA A 101 -5.74 14.05 4.63
C ALA A 101 -4.88 15.20 4.08
N GLU A 102 -3.84 15.61 4.82
CA GLU A 102 -2.89 16.64 4.36
C GLU A 102 -2.16 16.21 3.08
N ASP A 103 -1.68 14.97 3.02
CA ASP A 103 -1.03 14.39 1.85
C ASP A 103 -1.95 14.40 0.61
N TYR A 104 -3.26 14.16 0.81
CA TYR A 104 -4.25 14.19 -0.27
C TYR A 104 -4.47 15.61 -0.79
N GLU A 105 -4.73 16.57 0.10
CA GLU A 105 -4.98 17.98 -0.24
C GLU A 105 -3.75 18.67 -0.85
N ALA A 106 -2.54 18.20 -0.54
CA ALA A 106 -1.31 18.73 -1.14
C ALA A 106 -1.14 18.33 -2.62
N ILE A 107 -1.86 17.31 -3.10
CA ILE A 107 -1.65 16.71 -4.43
C ILE A 107 -2.87 16.85 -5.35
N VAL A 108 -4.10 16.87 -4.80
CA VAL A 108 -5.37 16.96 -5.55
C VAL A 108 -5.91 18.38 -5.54
#